data_AF-A0A960YQH8-F1
#
_entry.id   AF-A0A960YQH8-F1
#
_cell.length_a   1.000
_cell.length_b   1.000
_cell.length_c   1.000
_cell.angle_alpha   90.00
_cell.angle_beta   90.00
_cell.angle_gamma   90.00
#
_symmetry.space_group_name_H-M   'P 1'
#
loop_
_entity.id
_entity.type
_entity.pdbx_description
1 polymer ?
#
loop_
_entity_poly.entity_id
_entity_poly.type
_entity_poly.pdbx_seq_one_letter_code
_entity_poly.pdbx_strand_id
1 'polypeptide(L)'
;HYDPTNRTLRLSDDVYSSTSIAAAGVAAHEAGHAIQHKVNYPLLGFRSAIVPLAGFGSNVSWILIGVGFLMMMLSGGLGKLVALAGVALFGITVVFQLVTVPVELDASSRAKKILPELGVGSVQEQNAVGEVLNAAAWTYVAAAATALATLFYFLLRLGVLSSDD
;
A
#
# COMPACT_ATOMS: atom_id res chain seq x y z
N HIS A 1 -3.29 13.59 -1.60
CA HIS A 1 -4.19 12.47 -1.37
C HIS A 1 -5.54 12.66 -2.07
N TYR A 2 -5.85 11.79 -3.02
CA TYR A 2 -7.15 11.68 -3.67
C TYR A 2 -8.09 10.74 -2.90
N ASP A 3 -9.26 11.26 -2.50
CA ASP A 3 -10.34 10.51 -1.86
C ASP A 3 -11.40 10.15 -2.93
N PRO A 4 -11.53 8.86 -3.32
CA PRO A 4 -12.49 8.44 -4.33
C PRO A 4 -13.95 8.50 -3.84
N THR A 5 -14.20 8.46 -2.53
CA THR A 5 -15.55 8.49 -1.96
C THR A 5 -16.20 9.86 -2.19
N ASN A 6 -15.43 10.91 -1.88
CA ASN A 6 -15.88 12.30 -2.03
C ASN A 6 -15.42 12.93 -3.35
N ARG A 7 -14.61 12.21 -4.14
CA ARG A 7 -13.95 12.70 -5.36
C ARG A 7 -13.13 13.96 -5.14
N THR A 8 -12.51 14.08 -3.97
CA THR A 8 -11.73 15.25 -3.58
C THR A 8 -10.24 14.95 -3.64
N LEU A 9 -9.49 15.84 -4.29
CA LEU A 9 -8.03 15.85 -4.23
C LEU A 9 -7.61 16.80 -3.10
N ARG A 10 -6.89 16.27 -2.11
CA ARG A 10 -6.36 17.01 -0.96
C ARG A 10 -4.85 17.08 -1.07
N LEU A 11 -4.27 18.27 -0.97
CA LEU A 11 -2.83 18.48 -0.86
C LEU A 11 -2.53 18.97 0.56
N SER A 12 -1.36 18.62 1.11
CA SER A 12 -0.90 19.27 2.34
C SER A 12 -0.62 20.75 2.06
N ASP A 13 -0.71 21.59 3.10
CA ASP A 13 -0.50 23.04 2.95
C ASP A 13 0.86 23.36 2.32
N ASP A 14 1.91 22.62 2.68
CA ASP A 14 3.25 22.77 2.11
C ASP A 14 3.31 22.43 0.61
N VAL A 15 2.55 21.43 0.15
CA VAL A 15 2.50 21.08 -1.28
C VAL A 15 1.60 22.06 -2.03
N TYR A 16 0.49 22.46 -1.43
CA TYR A 16 -0.48 23.37 -2.04
C TYR A 16 0.10 24.78 -2.24
N SER A 17 0.87 25.28 -1.27
CA SER A 17 1.45 26.62 -1.29
C SER A 17 2.82 26.71 -1.99
N SER A 18 3.43 25.59 -2.34
CA SER A 18 4.76 25.55 -2.96
C SER A 18 4.69 25.65 -4.48
N THR A 19 5.62 26.42 -5.06
CA THR A 19 5.84 26.50 -6.52
C THR A 19 6.96 25.57 -7.00
N SER A 20 7.36 24.58 -6.18
CA SER A 20 8.44 23.66 -6.52
C SER A 20 8.00 22.57 -7.50
N ILE A 21 8.95 22.06 -8.29
CA ILE A 21 8.69 20.94 -9.19
C ILE A 21 8.26 19.67 -8.42
N ALA A 22 8.76 19.47 -7.21
CA ALA A 22 8.38 18.36 -6.35
C ALA A 22 6.91 18.44 -5.93
N ALA A 23 6.42 19.63 -5.57
CA ALA A 23 5.02 19.87 -5.25
C ALA A 23 4.11 19.62 -6.46
N ALA A 24 4.53 20.07 -7.65
CA ALA A 24 3.85 19.75 -8.91
C ALA A 24 3.84 18.23 -9.19
N GLY A 25 4.94 17.53 -8.86
CA GLY A 25 5.05 16.08 -8.88
C GLY A 25 4.00 15.36 -8.05
N VAL A 26 3.87 15.75 -6.78
CA VAL A 26 2.86 15.21 -5.87
C VAL A 26 1.46 15.52 -6.38
N ALA A 27 1.18 16.76 -6.78
CA ALA A 27 -0.13 17.13 -7.31
C ALA A 27 -0.51 16.33 -8.58
N ALA A 28 0.45 16.13 -9.50
CA ALA A 28 0.26 15.32 -10.69
C ALA A 28 0.03 13.83 -10.37
N HIS A 29 0.70 13.28 -9.35
CA HIS A 29 0.48 11.92 -8.87
C HIS A 29 -0.95 11.75 -8.33
N GLU A 30 -1.42 12.70 -7.52
CA GLU A 30 -2.78 12.68 -6.97
C GLU A 30 -3.85 12.88 -8.05
N ALA A 31 -3.56 13.71 -9.06
CA ALA A 31 -4.39 13.80 -10.26
C ALA A 31 -4.39 12.48 -11.05
N GLY A 32 -3.30 11.72 -11.01
CA GLY A 32 -3.22 10.35 -11.52
C GLY A 32 -4.26 9.43 -10.91
N HIS A 33 -4.46 9.46 -9.59
CA HIS A 33 -5.54 8.71 -8.94
C HIS A 33 -6.94 9.20 -9.34
N ALA A 34 -7.12 10.52 -9.52
CA ALA A 34 -8.38 11.05 -10.03
C ALA A 34 -8.68 10.55 -11.46
N ILE A 35 -7.65 10.45 -12.31
CA ILE A 35 -7.77 9.89 -13.67
C ILE A 35 -8.07 8.39 -13.61
N GLN A 36 -7.37 7.62 -12.77
CA GLN A 36 -7.64 6.20 -12.55
C GLN A 36 -9.11 5.98 -12.17
N HIS A 37 -9.64 6.80 -11.27
CA HIS A 37 -11.05 6.74 -10.90
C HIS A 37 -11.95 7.09 -12.10
N LYS A 38 -11.66 8.17 -12.82
CA LYS A 38 -12.43 8.58 -14.02
C LYS A 38 -12.50 7.49 -15.08
N VAL A 39 -11.43 6.72 -15.28
CA VAL A 39 -11.36 5.63 -16.28
C VAL A 39 -11.78 4.27 -15.71
N ASN A 40 -12.33 4.22 -14.48
CA ASN A 40 -12.72 2.99 -13.79
C ASN A 40 -11.58 1.96 -13.69
N TYR A 41 -10.37 2.40 -13.34
CA TYR A 41 -9.23 1.52 -13.15
C TYR A 41 -9.56 0.47 -12.06
N PRO A 42 -9.70 -0.83 -12.40
CA PRO A 42 -10.34 -1.79 -11.50
C PRO A 42 -9.62 -1.96 -10.15
N LEU A 43 -8.29 -1.91 -10.16
CA LEU A 43 -7.49 -2.07 -8.95
C LEU A 43 -7.64 -0.88 -7.98
N LEU A 44 -7.90 0.33 -8.48
CA LEU A 44 -8.20 1.47 -7.61
C LEU A 44 -9.52 1.22 -6.86
N GLY A 45 -10.56 0.78 -7.57
CA GLY A 45 -11.85 0.44 -6.96
C GLY A 45 -11.72 -0.68 -5.93
N PHE A 46 -10.98 -1.74 -6.26
CA PHE A 46 -10.73 -2.84 -5.32
C PHE A 46 -9.96 -2.35 -4.08
N ARG A 47 -8.86 -1.61 -4.28
CA ARG A 47 -8.09 -0.99 -3.19
C ARG A 47 -9.00 -0.22 -2.25
N SER A 48 -9.81 0.70 -2.78
CA SER A 48 -10.70 1.54 -1.98
C SER A 48 -11.72 0.73 -1.16
N ALA A 49 -12.26 -0.35 -1.73
CA ALA A 49 -13.22 -1.20 -1.03
C ALA A 49 -12.60 -1.95 0.16
N ILE A 50 -11.33 -2.33 0.07
CA ILE A 50 -10.66 -3.14 1.11
C ILE A 50 -9.85 -2.30 2.12
N VAL A 51 -9.65 -0.99 1.91
CA VAL A 51 -9.00 -0.08 2.87
C VAL A 51 -9.49 -0.27 4.32
N PRO A 52 -10.80 -0.25 4.62
CA PRO A 52 -11.26 -0.40 6.01
C PRO A 52 -10.92 -1.77 6.59
N LEU A 53 -10.99 -2.83 5.76
CA LEU A 53 -10.64 -4.19 6.15
C LEU A 53 -9.14 -4.34 6.40
N ALA A 54 -8.30 -3.69 5.60
CA ALA A 54 -6.85 -3.68 5.78
C ALA A 54 -6.44 -2.92 7.06
N GLY A 55 -7.09 -1.79 7.35
CA GLY A 55 -6.85 -1.04 8.58
C GLY A 55 -7.23 -1.81 9.84
N PHE A 56 -8.43 -2.40 9.86
CA PHE A 56 -8.88 -3.26 10.96
C PHE A 56 -8.03 -4.54 11.07
N GLY A 57 -7.83 -5.22 9.95
CA GLY A 57 -7.07 -6.46 9.84
C GLY A 57 -5.64 -6.30 10.33
N SER A 58 -4.95 -5.23 9.97
CA SER A 58 -3.57 -4.97 10.42
C SER A 58 -3.47 -4.85 11.94
N ASN A 59 -4.26 -3.99 12.57
CA ASN A 59 -4.21 -3.78 14.02
C ASN A 59 -4.59 -5.04 14.82
N VAL A 60 -5.67 -5.70 14.41
CA VAL A 60 -6.16 -6.90 15.11
C VAL A 60 -5.27 -8.11 14.85
N SER A 61 -4.70 -8.23 13.64
CA SER A 61 -3.82 -9.36 13.29
C SER A 61 -2.62 -9.47 14.23
N TRP A 62 -1.91 -8.37 14.49
CA TRP A 62 -0.75 -8.39 15.38
C TRP A 62 -1.10 -8.75 16.82
N ILE A 63 -2.24 -8.28 17.31
CA ILE A 63 -2.75 -8.64 18.64
C ILE A 63 -3.05 -10.15 18.69
N LEU A 64 -3.80 -10.68 17.72
CA LEU A 64 -4.15 -12.10 17.69
C LEU A 64 -2.94 -13.00 17.50
N ILE A 65 -1.99 -12.61 16.66
CA ILE A 65 -0.73 -13.35 16.46
C ILE A 65 0.05 -13.38 17.79
N GLY A 66 0.25 -12.23 18.43
CA GLY A 66 0.98 -12.14 19.70
C GLY A 66 0.32 -12.92 20.83
N VAL A 67 -0.98 -12.72 21.04
CA VAL A 67 -1.78 -13.45 22.04
C VAL A 67 -1.79 -14.94 21.73
N GLY A 68 -1.96 -15.33 20.48
CA GLY A 68 -1.94 -16.72 20.05
C GLY A 68 -0.61 -17.40 20.39
N PHE A 69 0.52 -16.77 20.09
CA PHE A 69 1.84 -17.30 20.46
C PHE A 69 2.04 -17.39 21.98
N LEU A 70 1.60 -16.40 22.75
CA LEU A 70 1.65 -16.46 24.21
C LEU A 70 0.79 -17.60 24.77
N MET A 71 -0.43 -17.74 24.24
CA MET A 71 -1.34 -18.82 24.62
C MET A 71 -0.80 -20.18 24.23
N MET A 72 -0.03 -20.32 23.14
CA MET A 72 0.63 -21.58 22.79
C MET A 72 1.63 -22.04 23.86
N MET A 73 2.25 -21.12 24.61
CA MET A 73 3.14 -21.46 25.73
C MET A 73 2.38 -22.03 26.93
N LEU A 74 1.10 -21.69 27.10
CA LEU A 74 0.26 -22.07 28.24
C LEU A 74 -0.73 -23.21 27.93
N SER A 75 -1.26 -23.22 26.71
CA SER A 75 -2.31 -24.11 26.19
C SER A 75 -2.15 -24.26 24.67
N GLY A 76 -1.42 -25.30 24.23
CA GLY A 76 -0.92 -25.40 22.85
C GLY A 76 -1.99 -25.36 21.74
N GLY A 77 -3.14 -26.02 21.94
CA GLY A 77 -4.17 -26.17 20.90
C GLY A 77 -4.93 -24.88 20.58
N LEU A 78 -5.49 -24.22 21.59
CA LEU A 78 -6.26 -22.98 21.41
C LEU A 78 -5.37 -21.82 20.93
N GLY A 79 -4.14 -21.72 21.44
CA GLY A 79 -3.20 -20.67 21.04
C GLY A 79 -2.86 -20.73 19.54
N LYS A 80 -2.65 -21.93 18.98
CA LYS A 80 -2.39 -22.10 17.54
C LYS A 80 -3.57 -21.61 16.69
N LEU A 81 -4.80 -21.90 17.10
CA LEU A 81 -6.01 -21.43 16.39
C LEU A 81 -6.11 -19.90 16.42
N VAL A 82 -5.87 -19.28 17.58
CA VAL A 82 -5.88 -17.82 17.72
C VAL A 82 -4.80 -17.16 16.85
N ALA A 83 -3.59 -17.72 16.84
CA ALA A 83 -2.51 -17.23 15.99
C ALA A 83 -2.85 -17.37 14.50
N LEU A 84 -3.42 -18.50 14.08
CA LEU A 84 -3.86 -18.72 12.69
C LEU A 84 -4.95 -17.72 12.26
N ALA A 85 -5.91 -17.41 13.14
CA ALA A 85 -6.91 -16.38 12.87
C ALA A 85 -6.25 -15.01 12.67
N GLY A 86 -5.25 -14.67 13.48
CA GLY A 86 -4.44 -13.46 13.30
C GLY A 86 -3.69 -13.43 11.96
N VAL A 87 -3.05 -14.55 11.57
CA VAL A 87 -2.36 -14.67 10.28
C VAL A 87 -3.32 -14.55 9.10
N ALA A 88 -4.52 -15.13 9.20
CA ALA A 88 -5.56 -14.99 8.17
C ALA A 88 -5.98 -13.53 8.00
N LEU A 89 -6.18 -12.79 9.10
CA LEU A 89 -6.45 -11.34 9.05
C LEU A 89 -5.27 -10.55 8.47
N PHE A 90 -4.03 -10.91 8.80
CA PHE A 90 -2.84 -10.30 8.20
C PHE A 90 -2.78 -10.53 6.68
N GLY A 91 -3.30 -11.66 6.18
CA GLY A 91 -3.46 -11.92 4.75
C GLY A 91 -4.26 -10.85 4.01
N ILE A 92 -5.25 -10.22 4.66
CA ILE A 92 -6.00 -9.08 4.09
C ILE A 92 -5.05 -7.89 3.84
N THR A 93 -4.16 -7.61 4.80
CA THR A 93 -3.14 -6.55 4.67
C THR A 93 -2.18 -6.86 3.51
N VAL A 94 -1.78 -8.12 3.34
CA VAL A 94 -0.93 -8.54 2.22
C VAL A 94 -1.63 -8.30 0.88
N VAL A 95 -2.88 -8.73 0.74
CA VAL A 95 -3.69 -8.49 -0.47
C VAL A 95 -3.82 -6.99 -0.76
N PHE A 96 -4.04 -6.17 0.28
CA PHE A 96 -4.09 -4.72 0.14
C PHE A 96 -2.80 -4.12 -0.40
N GLN A 97 -1.64 -4.55 0.11
CA GLN A 97 -0.34 -4.09 -0.40
C GLN A 97 -0.14 -4.50 -1.86
N LEU A 98 -0.46 -5.74 -2.21
CA LEU A 98 -0.33 -6.24 -3.58
C LEU A 98 -1.19 -5.49 -4.59
N VAL A 99 -2.41 -5.08 -4.21
CA VAL A 99 -3.26 -4.24 -5.06
C VAL A 99 -2.77 -2.80 -5.10
N THR A 100 -2.23 -2.29 -3.99
CA THR A 100 -1.77 -0.89 -3.89
C THR A 100 -0.57 -0.64 -4.81
N VAL A 101 0.38 -1.57 -4.90
CA VAL A 101 1.58 -1.43 -5.75
C VAL A 101 1.28 -0.99 -7.20
N PRO A 102 0.49 -1.72 -8.00
CA PRO A 102 0.20 -1.32 -9.38
C PRO A 102 -0.59 -0.01 -9.48
N VAL A 103 -1.45 0.29 -8.49
CA VAL A 103 -2.20 1.56 -8.43
C VAL A 103 -1.25 2.75 -8.27
N GLU A 104 -0.28 2.65 -7.37
CA GLU A 104 0.69 3.72 -7.10
C GLU A 104 1.71 3.88 -8.24
N LEU A 105 2.12 2.76 -8.86
CA LEU A 105 3.00 2.77 -10.05
C LEU A 105 2.35 3.43 -11.26
N ASP A 106 1.07 3.15 -11.53
CA ASP A 106 0.33 3.79 -12.63
C ASP A 106 0.12 5.28 -12.38
N ALA A 107 -0.20 5.70 -11.15
CA ALA A 107 -0.35 7.11 -10.79
C ALA A 107 0.97 7.88 -10.99
N SER A 108 2.09 7.35 -10.49
CA SER A 108 3.43 7.92 -10.71
C SER A 108 3.83 7.94 -12.19
N SER A 109 3.46 6.93 -12.97
CA SER A 109 3.74 6.90 -14.41
C SER A 109 2.99 7.98 -15.17
N ARG A 110 1.72 8.24 -14.82
CA ARG A 110 0.94 9.35 -15.37
C ARG A 110 1.54 10.70 -15.01
N ALA A 111 1.96 10.88 -13.76
CA ALA A 111 2.60 12.11 -13.31
C ALA A 111 3.89 12.43 -14.09
N LYS A 112 4.76 11.43 -14.25
CA LYS A 112 6.00 11.57 -15.04
C LYS A 112 5.76 11.91 -16.52
N LYS A 113 4.62 11.49 -17.07
CA LYS A 113 4.24 11.79 -18.45
C LYS A 113 3.63 13.18 -18.60
N ILE A 114 2.76 13.59 -17.69
CA ILE A 114 1.98 14.83 -17.83
C ILE A 114 2.79 16.10 -17.55
N LEU A 115 3.77 16.04 -16.63
CA LEU A 115 4.58 17.22 -16.30
C LEU A 115 5.40 17.74 -17.50
N PRO A 116 6.12 16.89 -18.26
CA PRO A 116 6.78 17.31 -19.49
C PRO A 116 5.80 17.82 -20.56
N GLU A 117 4.65 17.15 -20.72
CA GLU A 117 3.63 17.56 -21.71
C GLU A 117 3.05 18.95 -21.43
N LEU A 118 2.95 19.33 -20.15
CA LEU A 118 2.50 20.65 -19.72
C LEU A 118 3.61 21.71 -19.73
N GLY A 119 4.86 21.36 -20.05
CA GLY A 119 5.99 22.28 -20.00
C GLY A 119 6.34 22.72 -18.57
N VAL A 120 6.01 21.91 -17.56
CA VAL A 120 6.26 22.24 -16.15
C VAL A 120 7.68 21.82 -15.78
N GLY A 121 8.50 22.78 -15.37
CA GLY A 121 9.91 22.59 -15.01
C GLY A 121 10.84 22.36 -16.21
N SER A 122 12.14 22.50 -15.97
CA SER A 122 13.19 22.13 -16.93
C SER A 122 13.30 20.60 -17.08
N VAL A 123 13.98 20.14 -18.15
CA VAL A 123 14.22 18.69 -18.38
C VAL A 123 14.93 18.04 -17.19
N GLN A 124 15.89 18.75 -16.59
CA GLN A 124 16.63 18.27 -15.42
C GLN A 124 15.72 18.12 -14.20
N GLU A 125 14.85 19.10 -13.95
CA GLU A 125 13.88 19.06 -12.85
C GLU A 125 12.82 17.96 -13.05
N GLN A 126 12.36 17.76 -14.28
CA GLN A 126 11.42 16.68 -14.63
C GLN A 126 12.04 15.31 -14.37
N ASN A 127 13.31 15.12 -14.74
CA ASN A 127 14.04 13.87 -14.46
C ASN A 127 14.17 13.64 -12.95
N ALA A 128 14.55 14.67 -12.19
CA ALA A 128 14.67 14.57 -10.73
C ALA A 128 13.33 14.20 -10.07
N VAL A 129 12.21 14.79 -10.50
CA VAL A 129 10.89 14.39 -10.01
C VAL A 129 10.54 12.97 -10.41
N GLY A 130 10.92 12.53 -11.61
CA GLY A 130 10.76 11.15 -12.02
C GLY A 130 11.47 10.15 -11.11
N GLU A 131 12.68 10.49 -10.65
CA GLU A 131 13.43 9.69 -9.67
C GLU A 131 12.74 9.66 -8.31
N VAL A 132 12.25 10.80 -7.81
CA VAL A 132 11.51 10.87 -6.54
C VAL A 132 10.22 10.04 -6.60
N LEU A 133 9.45 10.15 -7.69
CA LEU A 133 8.23 9.36 -7.90
C LEU A 133 8.53 7.86 -8.01
N ASN A 134 9.66 7.49 -8.62
CA ASN A 134 10.12 6.10 -8.65
C ASN A 134 10.52 5.60 -7.25
N ALA A 135 11.26 6.40 -6.50
CA ALA A 135 11.67 6.07 -5.14
C ALA A 135 10.43 5.87 -4.24
N ALA A 136 9.43 6.75 -4.33
CA ALA A 136 8.16 6.60 -3.64
C ALA A 136 7.45 5.29 -4.03
N ALA A 137 7.38 4.97 -5.32
CA ALA A 137 6.83 3.71 -5.81
C ALA A 137 7.55 2.47 -5.23
N TRP A 138 8.88 2.51 -5.12
CA TRP A 138 9.66 1.43 -4.52
C TRP A 138 9.35 1.20 -3.04
N THR A 139 8.88 2.22 -2.30
CA THR A 139 8.44 2.03 -0.91
C THR A 139 7.22 1.12 -0.81
N TYR A 140 6.28 1.21 -1.76
CA TYR A 140 5.14 0.30 -1.84
C TYR A 140 5.56 -1.13 -2.21
N VAL A 141 6.50 -1.27 -3.15
CA VAL A 141 7.04 -2.58 -3.51
C VAL A 141 7.74 -3.24 -2.32
N ALA A 142 8.56 -2.47 -1.59
CA ALA A 142 9.22 -2.94 -0.37
C ALA A 142 8.18 -3.33 0.69
N ALA A 143 7.14 -2.53 0.91
CA ALA A 143 6.07 -2.85 1.85
C ALA A 143 5.34 -4.14 1.49
N ALA A 144 5.04 -4.37 0.21
CA ALA A 144 4.44 -5.60 -0.27
C ALA A 144 5.36 -6.82 -0.07
N ALA A 145 6.66 -6.68 -0.39
CA ALA A 145 7.64 -7.73 -0.18
C ALA A 145 7.81 -8.08 1.32
N THR A 146 7.89 -7.07 2.19
CA THR A 146 7.93 -7.28 3.64
C THR A 146 6.67 -7.97 4.13
N ALA A 147 5.48 -7.54 3.70
CA ALA A 147 4.22 -8.16 4.10
C ALA A 147 4.15 -9.64 3.67
N LEU A 148 4.59 -9.97 2.46
CA LEU A 148 4.69 -11.35 1.99
C LEU A 148 5.68 -12.18 2.83
N ALA A 149 6.88 -11.64 3.09
CA ALA A 149 7.88 -12.31 3.90
C ALA A 149 7.38 -12.56 5.34
N THR A 150 6.70 -11.59 5.95
CA THR A 150 6.08 -11.72 7.27
C THR A 150 4.96 -12.77 7.28
N LEU A 151 4.11 -12.80 6.25
CA LEU A 151 3.07 -13.83 6.13
C LEU A 151 3.69 -15.22 6.05
N PHE A 152 4.67 -15.40 5.18
CA PHE A 152 5.39 -16.66 5.02
C PHE A 152 6.09 -17.10 6.32
N TYR A 153 6.73 -16.16 7.02
CA TYR A 153 7.36 -16.40 8.32
C TYR A 153 6.36 -16.96 9.33
N PHE A 154 5.16 -16.38 9.46
CA PHE A 154 4.16 -16.88 10.41
C PHE A 154 3.56 -18.22 10.01
N LEU A 155 3.33 -18.45 8.71
CA LEU A 155 2.84 -19.74 8.22
C LEU A 155 3.84 -20.88 8.50
N LEU A 156 5.15 -20.61 8.31
CA LEU A 156 6.20 -21.54 8.71
C LEU A 156 6.22 -21.75 10.22
N ARG A 157 6.15 -20.67 11.00
CA ARG A 157 6.25 -20.75 12.47
C ARG A 157 5.08 -21.52 13.10
N LEU A 158 3.91 -21.49 12.48
CA LEU A 158 2.72 -22.23 12.91
C LEU A 158 2.67 -23.66 12.37
N GLY A 159 3.68 -24.10 11.60
CA GLY A 159 3.73 -25.43 11.01
C GLY A 159 2.62 -25.67 9.98
N VAL A 160 2.19 -24.62 9.27
CA VAL A 160 1.21 -24.74 8.17
C VAL A 160 1.89 -25.22 6.89
N LEU A 161 3.17 -24.89 6.73
CA LEU A 161 3.97 -25.18 5.54
C LEU A 161 5.06 -26.23 5.80
N SER A 162 5.16 -26.78 7.02
CA SER A 162 6.00 -27.95 7.28
C SER A 162 5.21 -29.20 6.91
N SER A 163 5.71 -29.98 5.94
CA SER A 163 5.24 -31.35 5.72
C SER A 163 5.53 -32.16 6.98
N ASP A 164 4.50 -32.76 7.58
CA ASP A 164 4.67 -33.85 8.54
C ASP A 164 5.09 -35.09 7.74
N ASP A 165 6.38 -35.20 7.43
CA ASP A 165 7.03 -36.43 6.96
C ASP A 165 7.87 -37.05 8.09
#